data_AF-X0ZL69-F1
#
_entry.id   AF-X0ZL69-F1
#
_cell.length_a   1.000
_cell.length_b   1.000
_cell.length_c   1.000
_cell.angle_alpha   90.00
_cell.angle_beta   90.00
_cell.angle_gamma   90.00
#
_symmetry.space_group_name_H-M   'P 1'
#
loop_
_entity.id
_entity.type
_entity.pdbx_description
1 polymer ?
#
loop_
_entity_poly.entity_id
_entity_poly.type
_entity_poly.pdbx_seq_one_letter_code
_entity_poly.pdbx_strand_id
1 'polypeptide(L)'
;MTATCPVCKRKFHKGKTNEFGRLSKHLWKDHKEYMRRKIKSGQRKAKKKKSELRPIDLEFQAIDDIILSQMGARQQIPYNA
;
A
#
# COMPACT_ATOMS: atom_id res chain seq x y z
N MET A 1 -8.08 -21.71 -2.64
CA MET A 1 -6.79 -21.23 -2.09
C MET A 1 -6.86 -21.33 -0.58
N THR A 2 -5.73 -21.46 0.11
CA THR A 2 -5.68 -21.46 1.58
C THR A 2 -4.65 -20.45 2.02
N ALA A 3 -5.07 -19.47 2.82
CA ALA A 3 -4.18 -18.43 3.32
C ALA A 3 -3.54 -18.95 4.62
N THR A 4 -2.21 -18.93 4.71
CA THR A 4 -1.49 -19.46 5.89
C THR A 4 -0.82 -18.32 6.65
N CYS A 5 -0.93 -18.32 7.97
CA CYS A 5 -0.24 -17.34 8.80
C CYS A 5 1.29 -17.56 8.74
N PRO A 6 2.08 -16.53 8.39
CA PRO A 6 3.54 -16.66 8.31
C PRO A 6 4.23 -16.80 9.69
N VAL A 7 3.52 -16.53 10.78
CA VAL A 7 4.09 -16.58 12.15
C VAL A 7 3.75 -17.90 12.83
N CYS A 8 2.46 -18.19 13.00
CA CYS A 8 2.00 -19.41 13.71
C CYS A 8 1.59 -20.57 12.78
N LYS A 9 1.71 -20.40 11.45
CA LYS A 9 1.38 -21.43 10.44
C LYS A 9 -0.08 -21.90 10.45
N ARG A 10 -0.98 -21.18 11.14
CA ARG A 10 -2.41 -21.46 11.13
C ARG A 10 -2.98 -21.28 9.71
N LYS A 11 -3.76 -22.26 9.25
CA LYS A 11 -4.39 -22.26 7.94
C LYS A 11 -5.77 -21.61 8.00
N PHE A 12 -6.05 -20.74 7.05
CA PHE A 12 -7.34 -20.10 6.83
C PHE A 12 -7.92 -20.62 5.52
N HIS A 13 -8.96 -21.42 5.65
CA HIS A 13 -9.71 -21.95 4.52
C HIS A 13 -10.82 -20.99 4.11
N LYS A 14 -11.25 -21.10 2.84
CA LYS A 14 -12.42 -20.42 2.31
C LYS A 14 -13.66 -20.80 3.14
N GLY A 15 -14.32 -19.79 3.71
CA GLY A 15 -15.58 -19.93 4.43
C GLY A 15 -16.57 -18.85 3.99
N LYS A 16 -17.51 -18.47 4.86
CA LYS A 16 -18.46 -17.36 4.58
C LYS A 16 -17.76 -16.02 4.35
N THR A 17 -16.63 -15.79 5.00
CA THR A 17 -15.81 -14.58 4.85
C THR A 17 -14.49 -14.91 4.15
N ASN A 18 -13.95 -13.92 3.44
CA ASN A 18 -12.71 -14.07 2.68
C ASN A 18 -11.54 -14.52 3.58
N GLU A 19 -10.82 -15.55 3.15
CA GLU A 19 -9.63 -16.12 3.81
C GLU A 19 -8.54 -15.07 4.09
N PHE A 20 -8.32 -14.11 3.19
CA PHE A 20 -7.36 -13.01 3.38
C PHE A 20 -7.79 -12.05 4.49
N GLY A 21 -9.10 -11.74 4.57
CA GLY A 21 -9.64 -10.87 5.61
C GLY A 21 -9.49 -11.50 6.99
N ARG A 22 -9.73 -12.80 7.11
CA ARG A 22 -9.54 -13.56 8.35
C ARG A 22 -8.06 -13.62 8.75
N LEU A 23 -7.18 -13.90 7.79
CA LEU A 23 -5.73 -13.90 8.00
C LEU A 23 -5.24 -12.52 8.49
N SER A 24 -5.68 -11.44 7.83
CA SER A 24 -5.32 -10.07 8.20
C SER A 24 -5.76 -9.74 9.63
N LYS A 25 -7.02 -10.02 9.99
CA LYS A 25 -7.53 -9.82 11.35
C LYS A 25 -6.73 -10.61 12.38
N HIS A 26 -6.41 -11.87 12.10
CA HIS A 26 -5.58 -12.70 12.96
C HIS A 26 -4.17 -12.12 13.15
N LEU A 27 -3.51 -11.68 12.08
CA LEU A 27 -2.19 -11.06 12.16
C LEU A 27 -2.20 -9.78 13.01
N TRP A 28 -3.24 -8.96 12.91
CA TRP A 28 -3.36 -7.74 13.71
C TRP A 28 -3.68 -8.00 15.18
N LYS A 29 -4.44 -9.06 15.47
CA LYS A 29 -4.81 -9.44 16.84
C LYS A 29 -3.67 -10.15 17.57
N ASP A 30 -3.12 -11.21 16.98
CA ASP A 30 -2.22 -12.13 17.67
C ASP A 30 -0.74 -11.87 17.34
N HIS A 31 -0.46 -11.17 16.24
CA HIS A 31 0.91 -10.93 15.73
C HIS A 31 1.17 -9.45 15.41
N LYS A 32 0.66 -8.55 16.26
CA LYS A 32 0.75 -7.09 16.08
C LYS A 32 2.18 -6.59 15.87
N GLU A 33 3.15 -7.17 16.58
CA GLU A 33 4.56 -6.81 16.45
C GLU A 33 5.14 -7.19 15.08
N TYR A 34 4.77 -8.36 14.55
CA TYR A 34 5.15 -8.77 13.20
C TYR A 34 4.63 -7.76 12.15
N MET A 35 3.38 -7.33 12.28
CA MET A 35 2.78 -6.33 11.37
C MET A 35 3.51 -4.98 11.45
N ARG A 36 3.78 -4.48 12.66
CA ARG A 36 4.57 -3.24 12.86
C ARG A 36 5.95 -3.34 12.21
N ARG A 37 6.63 -4.47 12.37
CA ARG A 37 7.96 -4.70 11.77
C ARG A 37 7.89 -4.71 10.23
N LYS A 38 6.87 -5.35 9.65
CA LYS A 38 6.65 -5.36 8.20
C LYS A 38 6.40 -3.95 7.65
N ILE A 39 5.58 -3.15 8.34
CA ILE A 39 5.32 -1.74 7.95
C ILE A 39 6.63 -0.93 7.99
N LYS A 40 7.38 -0.99 9.10
CA LYS A 40 8.68 -0.29 9.21
C LYS A 40 9.66 -0.72 8.12
N SER A 41 9.71 -2.01 7.80
CA SER A 41 10.55 -2.53 6.71
C SER A 41 10.13 -1.95 5.35
N GLY A 42 8.82 -1.89 5.08
CA GLY A 42 8.28 -1.28 3.86
C GLY A 42 8.68 0.20 3.74
N GLN A 43 8.53 0.97 4.82
CA GLN A 43 8.92 2.39 4.86
C GLN A 43 10.42 2.59 4.60
N ARG A 44 11.30 1.77 5.19
CA ARG A 44 12.75 1.84 4.94
C ARG A 44 13.10 1.54 3.48
N LYS A 45 12.47 0.52 2.89
CA LYS A 45 12.69 0.17 1.48
C LYS A 45 12.18 1.26 0.54
N ALA A 46 11.04 1.88 0.84
CA ALA A 46 10.52 3.02 0.09
C ALA A 46 11.48 4.22 0.16
N LYS A 47 12.00 4.55 1.34
CA LYS A 47 13.03 5.59 1.51
C LYS A 47 14.30 5.28 0.71
N LYS A 48 14.79 4.03 0.74
CA LYS A 48 15.96 3.61 -0.04
C LYS A 48 15.73 3.78 -1.55
N LYS A 49 14.57 3.35 -2.06
CA LYS A 49 14.22 3.56 -3.48
C LYS A 49 14.19 5.05 -3.83
N LYS A 50 13.65 5.90 -2.96
CA LYS A 50 13.64 7.36 -3.17
C LYS A 50 15.05 7.96 -3.16
N SER A 51 15.95 7.47 -2.32
CA SER A 51 17.36 7.92 -2.32
C SER A 51 18.19 7.37 -3.49
N GLU A 52 17.73 6.27 -4.10
CA GLU A 52 18.38 5.62 -5.24
C GLU A 52 17.87 6.17 -6.59
N LEU A 53 16.72 6.87 -6.58
CA LEU A 53 16.31 7.69 -7.70
C LEU A 53 17.36 8.79 -7.93
N ARG A 54 17.74 9.00 -9.19
CA ARG A 54 18.64 10.10 -9.52
C ARG A 54 17.90 11.42 -9.25
N PRO A 55 18.62 12.51 -8.94
CA PRO A 55 18.02 13.83 -8.76
C PRO A 55 17.08 14.23 -9.91
N ILE A 56 17.46 13.89 -11.15
CA ILE A 56 16.66 14.19 -12.35
C ILE A 56 15.31 13.45 -12.37
N ASP A 57 15.25 12.21 -11.86
CA ASP A 57 14.01 11.42 -11.85
C ASP A 57 13.03 11.97 -10.78
N LEU A 58 13.55 12.59 -9.72
CA LEU A 58 12.75 13.31 -8.71
C LEU A 58 12.19 14.61 -9.28
N GLU A 59 12.97 15.34 -10.08
CA GLU A 59 12.52 16.57 -10.74
C GLU A 59 11.42 16.28 -11.76
N PHE A 60 11.57 15.24 -12.59
CA PHE A 60 10.52 14.80 -13.51
C PHE A 60 9.23 14.40 -12.78
N GLN A 61 9.33 13.67 -11.67
CA GLN A 61 8.15 13.34 -10.85
C GLN A 61 7.48 14.59 -10.27
N ALA A 62 8.26 15.57 -9.81
CA ALA A 62 7.71 16.82 -9.30
C ALA A 62 7.01 17.63 -10.40
N ILE A 63 7.57 17.65 -11.61
CA ILE A 63 6.95 18.30 -12.78
C ILE A 63 5.63 17.59 -13.14
N ASP A 64 5.61 16.26 -13.17
CA ASP A 64 4.40 15.47 -13.42
C ASP A 64 3.31 15.75 -12.37
N ASP A 65 3.67 15.80 -11.08
CA ASP A 65 2.74 16.11 -9.99
C ASP A 65 2.16 17.53 -10.11
N ILE A 66 2.97 18.52 -10.53
CA ILE A 66 2.52 19.90 -10.78
C ILE A 66 1.57 19.95 -11.97
N ILE A 67 1.90 19.29 -13.08
CA ILE A 67 1.06 19.22 -14.27
C ILE A 67 -0.27 18.53 -13.93
N LEU A 68 -0.24 17.41 -13.21
CA LEU A 68 -1.44 16.69 -12.77
C LEU A 68 -2.28 17.51 -11.79
N SER A 69 -1.66 18.27 -10.89
CA SER A 69 -2.36 19.20 -10.00
C SER A 69 -3.10 20.29 -10.79
N GLN A 70 -2.45 20.86 -11.81
CA GLN A 70 -3.05 21.86 -12.70
C GLN A 70 -4.13 21.27 -13.62
N MET A 71 -3.96 20.03 -14.09
CA MET A 71 -4.93 19.32 -14.93
C MET A 71 -6.14 18.82 -14.15
N GLY A 72 -5.94 18.36 -12.91
CA GLY A 72 -7.02 17.95 -11.99
C GLY A 72 -7.87 19.13 -11.52
N ALA A 73 -7.31 20.34 -11.46
CA ALA A 73 -8.07 21.57 -11.24
C ALA A 73 -8.92 21.99 -12.46
N ARG A 74 -8.68 21.41 -13.65
CA ARG A 74 -9.37 21.77 -14.91
C ARG A 74 -10.51 20.83 -15.30
N GLN A 75 -10.80 19.79 -14.51
CA GLN A 75 -11.98 18.93 -14.72
C GLN A 75 -13.07 19.17 -13.67
N GLN A 76 -13.58 20.39 -13.60
CA GLN A 76 -14.99 20.59 -13.30
C GLN A 76 -15.63 21.07 -14.60
N ILE A 77 -16.01 20.12 -15.46
CA ILE A 77 -16.99 20.42 -16.50
C ILE A 77 -18.33 20.40 -15.74
N PRO A 78 -18.99 21.55 -15.52
CA PRO A 78 -20.34 21.53 -14.98
C PRO A 78 -21.21 20.82 -16.02
N TYR A 79 -21.78 19.68 -15.65
CA TYR A 79 -22.90 19.11 -16.38
C TYR A 79 -24.09 20.06 -16.17
N ASN A 80 -24.26 21.01 -17.08
CA ASN A 80 -25.47 21.80 -17.20
C ASN A 80 -26.19 21.39 -18.49
N ALA A 81 -27.50 21.14 -18.32
CA ALA A 81 -28.55 20.75 -19.27
C ALA A 81 -28.83 19.24 -19.33
#